data_AF-A0A1H9X117-F1
#
_entry.id   AF-A0A1H9X117-F1
#
_cell.length_a   1.000
_cell.length_b   1.000
_cell.length_c   1.000
_cell.angle_alpha   90.00
_cell.angle_beta   90.00
_cell.angle_gamma   90.00
#
_symmetry.space_group_name_H-M   'P 1'
#
loop_
_entity.id
_entity.type
_entity.pdbx_description
1 polymer ?
#
loop_
_entity_poly.entity_id
_entity_poly.type
_entity_poly.pdbx_seq_one_letter_code
_entity_poly.pdbx_strand_id
1 'polypeptide(L)'
;MSTPFPHTVVDESVSAAERYYTLLRIVRLGPHTVRVRVHREVELEPCFAAAEVLSCDMTWTPLVMHHPECWFDRTATPFKHVNVKTELEPLADDLMRRVTAILVKSITLPEHVLDVVGALLAVAYGSTGEHVITPDDVRWAKASGGPFRAIDRPDGSVLFTKAHRHDCPLLTSECEIPCDGRCQAVQAGAGDPAMT
;
A
#
# COMPACT_ATOMS: atom_id res chain seq x y z
N MET A 1 -3.09 -1.91 22.54
CA MET A 1 -4.37 -2.61 22.30
C MET A 1 -5.03 -1.92 21.10
N SER A 2 -4.93 -2.49 19.89
CA SER A 2 -5.68 -1.95 18.75
C SER A 2 -7.12 -2.37 18.89
N THR A 3 -8.01 -1.42 19.15
CA THR A 3 -9.45 -1.64 19.05
C THR A 3 -9.74 -2.06 17.59
N PRO A 4 -10.34 -3.24 17.35
CA PRO A 4 -10.75 -3.60 16.01
C PRO A 4 -11.79 -2.57 15.55
N PHE A 5 -11.62 -2.03 14.34
CA PHE A 5 -12.63 -1.17 13.76
C PHE A 5 -13.95 -1.94 13.71
N PRO A 6 -15.07 -1.39 14.24
CA PRO A 6 -16.36 -1.98 14.01
C PRO A 6 -16.57 -2.01 12.50
N HIS A 7 -16.84 -3.20 11.96
CA HIS A 7 -17.14 -3.35 10.56
C HIS A 7 -18.66 -3.42 10.40
N THR A 8 -19.19 -2.71 9.41
CA THR A 8 -20.62 -2.72 9.11
C THR A 8 -20.80 -3.22 7.69
N VAL A 9 -21.55 -4.30 7.52
CA VAL A 9 -21.96 -4.77 6.20
C VAL A 9 -22.92 -3.75 5.62
N VAL A 10 -22.55 -3.17 4.49
CA VAL A 10 -23.38 -2.20 3.75
C VAL A 10 -24.29 -2.93 2.78
N ASP A 11 -23.74 -3.92 2.10
CA ASP A 11 -24.44 -4.72 1.11
C ASP A 11 -23.84 -6.13 1.08
N GLU A 12 -24.69 -7.11 0.84
CA GLU A 12 -24.31 -8.50 0.67
C GLU A 12 -25.24 -9.15 -0.34
N SER A 13 -24.65 -9.76 -1.36
CA SER A 13 -25.37 -10.54 -2.36
C SER A 13 -24.70 -11.89 -2.57
N VAL A 14 -25.55 -12.89 -2.77
CA VAL A 14 -25.15 -14.24 -3.15
C VAL A 14 -25.90 -14.65 -4.40
N SER A 15 -25.24 -15.41 -5.27
CA SER A 15 -25.84 -15.96 -6.48
C SER A 15 -25.44 -17.42 -6.64
N ALA A 16 -26.34 -18.24 -7.16
CA ALA A 16 -26.08 -19.64 -7.46
C ALA A 16 -26.69 -19.99 -8.82
N ALA A 17 -25.94 -20.75 -9.60
CA ALA A 17 -26.35 -21.35 -10.87
C ALA A 17 -25.88 -22.81 -10.92
N GLU A 18 -26.20 -23.53 -12.00
CA GLU A 18 -25.80 -24.94 -12.14
C GLU A 18 -24.27 -25.14 -12.12
N ARG A 19 -23.52 -24.14 -12.58
CA ARG A 19 -22.06 -24.25 -12.77
C ARG A 19 -21.24 -23.36 -11.87
N TYR A 20 -21.87 -22.44 -11.14
CA TYR A 20 -21.14 -21.52 -10.30
C TYR A 20 -21.97 -21.02 -9.12
N TYR A 21 -21.30 -20.45 -8.15
CA TYR A 21 -21.91 -19.59 -7.15
C TYR A 21 -20.95 -18.49 -6.70
N THR A 22 -21.52 -17.36 -6.29
CA THR A 22 -20.77 -16.15 -5.92
C THR A 22 -21.25 -15.58 -4.60
N LEU A 23 -20.31 -14.94 -3.91
CA LEU A 23 -20.58 -14.05 -2.79
C LEU A 23 -19.90 -12.71 -3.06
N LEU A 24 -20.67 -11.63 -2.91
CA LEU A 24 -20.20 -10.26 -2.91
C LEU A 24 -20.62 -9.62 -1.59
N ARG A 25 -19.67 -9.09 -0.83
CA ARG A 25 -19.92 -8.39 0.44
C ARG A 25 -19.20 -7.05 0.44
N ILE A 26 -19.92 -5.97 0.66
CA ILE A 26 -19.37 -4.61 0.81
C ILE A 26 -19.45 -4.23 2.29
N VAL A 27 -18.32 -3.81 2.84
CA VAL A 27 -18.14 -3.53 4.27
C VAL A 27 -17.52 -2.17 4.46
N ARG A 28 -18.05 -1.39 5.41
CA ARG A 28 -17.36 -0.20 5.94
C ARG A 28 -16.47 -0.61 7.10
N LEU A 29 -15.18 -0.32 6.99
CA LEU A 29 -14.18 -0.60 8.01
C LEU A 29 -13.44 0.71 8.35
N GLY A 30 -13.94 1.42 9.36
CA GLY A 30 -13.46 2.76 9.67
C GLY A 30 -13.62 3.71 8.46
N PRO A 31 -12.55 4.39 8.00
CA PRO A 31 -12.63 5.25 6.82
C PRO A 31 -12.65 4.48 5.49
N HIS A 32 -12.39 3.17 5.51
CA HIS A 32 -12.25 2.37 4.30
C HIS A 32 -13.58 1.72 3.89
N THR A 33 -13.81 1.66 2.58
CA THR A 33 -14.83 0.77 2.00
C THR A 33 -14.11 -0.43 1.42
N VAL A 34 -14.50 -1.62 1.84
CA VAL A 34 -13.91 -2.89 1.41
C VAL A 34 -14.97 -3.68 0.66
N ARG A 35 -14.58 -4.34 -0.43
CA ARG A 35 -15.40 -5.30 -1.15
C ARG A 35 -14.72 -6.64 -1.13
N VAL A 36 -15.43 -7.66 -0.66
CA VAL A 36 -15.03 -9.06 -0.72
C VAL A 36 -15.80 -9.72 -1.84
N ARG A 37 -15.08 -10.40 -2.73
CA ARG A 37 -15.65 -11.16 -3.85
C ARG A 37 -15.12 -12.57 -3.82
N VAL A 38 -16.02 -13.53 -3.89
CA VAL A 38 -15.69 -14.94 -4.01
C VAL A 38 -16.52 -15.53 -5.15
N HIS A 39 -15.87 -16.21 -6.07
CA HIS A 39 -16.45 -16.88 -7.23
C HIS A 39 -15.94 -18.31 -7.28
N ARG A 40 -16.88 -19.27 -7.29
CA ARG A 40 -16.61 -20.70 -7.39
C ARG A 40 -17.33 -21.25 -8.60
N GLU A 41 -16.57 -21.80 -9.56
CA GLU A 41 -17.09 -22.56 -10.70
C GLU A 41 -16.77 -24.04 -10.57
N VAL A 42 -17.36 -24.91 -11.40
CA VAL A 42 -17.06 -26.35 -11.45
C VAL A 42 -15.56 -26.62 -11.62
N GLU A 43 -14.87 -25.80 -12.40
CA GLU A 43 -13.45 -25.91 -12.71
C GLU A 43 -12.60 -24.93 -11.87
N LEU A 44 -11.35 -25.29 -11.60
CA LEU A 44 -10.45 -24.51 -10.76
C LEU A 44 -10.17 -23.11 -11.36
N GLU A 45 -9.92 -23.05 -12.65
CA GLU A 45 -9.85 -21.82 -13.44
C GLU A 45 -11.27 -21.54 -13.94
N PRO A 46 -12.06 -20.65 -13.32
CA PRO A 46 -11.78 -19.23 -13.12
C PRO A 46 -12.13 -18.79 -11.68
N CYS A 47 -11.96 -19.68 -10.71
CA CYS A 47 -12.29 -19.40 -9.33
C CYS A 47 -11.42 -18.25 -8.80
N PHE A 48 -11.98 -17.41 -7.94
CA PHE A 48 -11.20 -16.40 -7.23
C PHE A 48 -11.83 -16.04 -5.90
N ALA A 49 -10.99 -15.58 -4.97
CA ALA A 49 -11.40 -15.08 -3.68
C ALA A 49 -10.50 -13.90 -3.33
N ALA A 50 -11.07 -12.70 -3.34
CA ALA A 50 -10.33 -11.46 -3.22
C ALA A 50 -11.06 -10.49 -2.30
N ALA A 51 -10.28 -9.67 -1.60
CA ALA A 51 -10.78 -8.49 -0.96
C ALA A 51 -10.03 -7.26 -1.47
N GLU A 52 -10.81 -6.24 -1.79
CA GLU A 52 -10.39 -5.01 -2.46
C GLU A 52 -10.80 -3.82 -1.60
N VAL A 53 -10.00 -2.77 -1.60
CA VAL A 53 -10.33 -1.50 -0.95
C VAL A 53 -10.69 -0.46 -2.02
N LEU A 54 -11.71 0.35 -1.74
CA LEU A 54 -12.05 1.50 -2.59
C LEU A 54 -11.05 2.63 -2.30
N SER A 55 -10.27 3.00 -3.31
CA SER A 55 -9.33 4.12 -3.25
C SER A 55 -10.01 5.47 -3.50
N CYS A 56 -9.27 6.57 -3.29
CA CYS A 56 -9.77 7.93 -3.41
C CYS A 56 -10.16 8.32 -4.85
N ASP A 57 -9.58 7.65 -5.84
CA ASP A 57 -9.91 7.75 -7.27
C ASP A 57 -11.16 6.95 -7.66
N MET A 58 -11.87 6.37 -6.68
CA MET A 58 -13.06 5.53 -6.87
C MET A 58 -12.78 4.22 -7.63
N THR A 59 -11.55 3.71 -7.58
CA THR A 59 -11.20 2.38 -8.12
C THR A 59 -11.11 1.31 -7.03
N TRP A 60 -11.34 0.05 -7.39
CA TRP A 60 -11.19 -1.08 -6.47
C TRP A 60 -9.77 -1.64 -6.59
N THR A 61 -8.97 -1.45 -5.54
CA THR A 61 -7.59 -1.93 -5.49
C THR A 61 -7.51 -3.25 -4.72
N PRO A 62 -6.98 -4.34 -5.32
CA PRO A 62 -6.78 -5.61 -4.62
C PRO A 62 -5.87 -5.44 -3.40
N LEU A 63 -6.32 -5.91 -2.24
CA LEU A 63 -5.54 -5.85 -0.99
C LEU A 63 -5.07 -7.25 -0.56
N VAL A 64 -5.93 -8.26 -0.72
CA VAL A 64 -5.60 -9.65 -0.40
C VAL A 64 -6.35 -10.59 -1.33
N MET A 65 -5.69 -11.67 -1.71
CA MET A 65 -6.27 -12.76 -2.49
C MET A 65 -5.95 -14.11 -1.87
N HIS A 66 -6.85 -15.06 -2.07
CA HIS A 66 -6.66 -16.48 -1.79
C HIS A 66 -6.57 -17.23 -3.11
N HIS A 67 -5.47 -17.95 -3.31
CA HIS A 67 -5.34 -18.82 -4.48
C HIS A 67 -6.43 -19.91 -4.43
N PRO A 68 -7.12 -20.21 -5.55
CA PRO A 68 -8.18 -21.23 -5.60
C PRO A 68 -7.80 -22.58 -5.02
N GLU A 69 -6.58 -23.04 -5.26
CA GLU A 69 -6.06 -24.31 -4.74
C GLU A 69 -6.14 -24.43 -3.21
N CYS A 70 -6.14 -23.31 -2.49
CA CYS A 70 -6.20 -23.34 -1.03
C CYS A 70 -7.61 -23.60 -0.48
N TRP A 71 -8.66 -23.52 -1.30
CA TRP A 71 -10.05 -23.59 -0.80
C TRP A 71 -11.01 -24.35 -1.71
N PHE A 72 -10.67 -24.58 -2.99
CA PHE A 72 -11.53 -25.22 -3.98
C PHE A 72 -12.10 -26.57 -3.51
N ASP A 73 -11.25 -27.45 -2.97
CA ASP A 73 -11.63 -28.78 -2.49
C ASP A 73 -12.39 -28.77 -1.15
N ARG A 74 -12.40 -27.62 -0.44
CA ARG A 74 -13.11 -27.45 0.83
C ARG A 74 -14.50 -26.86 0.66
N THR A 75 -14.88 -26.55 -0.58
CA THR A 75 -16.18 -25.98 -0.93
C THR A 75 -16.94 -26.95 -1.80
N ALA A 76 -18.26 -27.00 -1.62
CA ALA A 76 -19.12 -27.88 -2.41
C ALA A 76 -18.97 -27.64 -3.92
N THR A 77 -19.06 -28.70 -4.72
CA THR A 77 -19.16 -28.54 -6.19
C THR A 77 -20.46 -27.77 -6.50
N PRO A 78 -20.44 -26.78 -7.42
CA PRO A 78 -21.64 -26.00 -7.74
C PRO A 78 -22.84 -26.86 -8.13
N PHE A 79 -24.00 -26.52 -7.56
CA PHE A 79 -25.29 -27.12 -7.89
C PHE A 79 -26.43 -26.18 -7.44
N LYS A 80 -27.62 -26.33 -8.05
CA LYS A 80 -28.80 -25.44 -7.84
C LYS A 80 -29.26 -25.28 -6.39
N HIS A 81 -28.93 -26.21 -5.51
CA HIS A 81 -29.38 -26.22 -4.11
C HIS A 81 -28.24 -26.00 -3.11
N VAL A 82 -27.07 -25.55 -3.56
CA VAL A 82 -25.97 -25.23 -2.65
C VAL A 82 -26.37 -24.03 -1.78
N ASN A 83 -26.11 -24.12 -0.47
CA ASN A 83 -26.25 -22.98 0.41
C ASN A 83 -25.01 -22.08 0.26
N VAL A 84 -25.05 -21.20 -0.73
CA VAL A 84 -23.93 -20.31 -1.11
C VAL A 84 -23.35 -19.57 0.09
N LYS A 85 -24.23 -19.07 0.97
CA LYS A 85 -23.81 -18.32 2.15
C LYS A 85 -23.00 -19.21 3.09
N THR A 86 -23.52 -20.38 3.46
CA THR A 86 -22.79 -21.32 4.33
C THR A 86 -21.46 -21.78 3.75
N GLU A 87 -21.38 -21.96 2.42
CA GLU A 87 -20.14 -22.37 1.75
C GLU A 87 -19.07 -21.26 1.70
N LEU A 88 -19.46 -20.02 1.39
CA LEU A 88 -18.51 -18.94 1.11
C LEU A 88 -18.27 -17.98 2.28
N GLU A 89 -19.13 -17.95 3.28
CA GLU A 89 -19.00 -17.07 4.44
C GLU A 89 -17.67 -17.27 5.20
N PRO A 90 -17.19 -18.50 5.48
CA PRO A 90 -15.89 -18.69 6.14
C PRO A 90 -14.72 -18.08 5.36
N LEU A 91 -14.76 -18.15 4.03
CA LEU A 91 -13.73 -17.59 3.15
C LEU A 91 -13.81 -16.06 3.10
N ALA A 92 -15.03 -15.51 3.08
CA ALA A 92 -15.25 -14.07 3.15
C ALA A 92 -14.81 -13.48 4.50
N ASP A 93 -15.09 -14.17 5.60
CA ASP A 93 -14.68 -13.77 6.95
C ASP A 93 -13.16 -13.81 7.11
N ASP A 94 -12.49 -14.83 6.56
CA ASP A 94 -11.02 -14.90 6.60
C ASP A 94 -10.37 -13.76 5.80
N LEU A 95 -10.89 -13.48 4.60
CA LEU A 95 -10.46 -12.32 3.81
C LEU A 95 -10.66 -11.01 4.58
N MET A 96 -11.83 -10.81 5.20
CA MET A 96 -12.11 -9.63 6.03
C MET A 96 -11.16 -9.51 7.23
N ARG A 97 -10.85 -10.62 7.90
CA ARG A 97 -9.89 -10.67 9.00
C ARG A 97 -8.50 -10.22 8.54
N ARG A 98 -8.05 -10.70 7.38
CA ARG A 98 -6.77 -10.32 6.78
C ARG A 98 -6.74 -8.85 6.35
N VAL A 99 -7.78 -8.38 5.67
CA VAL A 99 -7.94 -6.95 5.31
C VAL A 99 -7.86 -6.07 6.56
N THR A 100 -8.59 -6.44 7.61
CA THR A 100 -8.58 -5.68 8.86
C THR A 100 -7.18 -5.62 9.47
N ALA A 101 -6.45 -6.75 9.47
CA ALA A 101 -5.08 -6.78 9.98
C ALA A 101 -4.11 -5.92 9.16
N ILE A 102 -4.33 -5.80 7.84
CA ILE A 102 -3.54 -4.94 6.96
C ILE A 102 -3.89 -3.47 7.23
N LEU A 103 -5.17 -3.10 7.12
CA LEU A 103 -5.62 -1.71 7.23
C LEU A 103 -5.40 -1.10 8.63
N VAL A 104 -5.51 -1.88 9.71
CA VAL A 104 -5.17 -1.40 11.08
C VAL A 104 -3.69 -1.03 11.22
N LYS A 105 -2.82 -1.61 10.38
CA LYS A 105 -1.38 -1.33 10.38
C LYS A 105 -0.97 -0.34 9.29
N SER A 106 -1.90 0.08 8.45
CA SER A 106 -1.66 1.06 7.39
C SER A 106 -1.67 2.46 7.98
N ILE A 107 -0.59 3.21 7.72
CA ILE A 107 -0.55 4.64 7.98
C ILE A 107 -1.09 5.32 6.72
N THR A 108 -2.17 6.08 6.84
CA THR A 108 -2.61 6.96 5.75
C THR A 108 -1.68 8.15 5.71
N LEU A 109 -0.83 8.20 4.69
CA LEU A 109 -0.02 9.38 4.37
C LEU A 109 -0.77 10.22 3.34
N PRO A 110 -0.61 11.56 3.35
CA PRO A 110 -1.10 12.40 2.27
C PRO A 110 -0.55 11.92 0.91
N GLU A 111 -1.33 12.05 -0.17
CA GLU A 111 -0.97 11.58 -1.51
C GLU A 111 0.40 12.11 -1.97
N HIS A 112 0.66 13.41 -1.80
CA HIS A 112 1.96 14.01 -2.12
C HIS A 112 3.14 13.38 -1.36
N VAL A 113 2.92 12.84 -0.15
CA VAL A 113 3.95 12.12 0.62
C VAL A 113 4.18 10.74 0.02
N LEU A 114 3.13 10.05 -0.45
CA LEU A 114 3.26 8.76 -1.12
C LEU A 114 4.02 8.91 -2.45
N ASP A 115 3.73 9.95 -3.24
CA ASP A 115 4.44 10.24 -4.49
C ASP A 115 5.94 10.48 -4.26
N VAL A 116 6.24 11.27 -3.23
CA VAL A 116 7.60 11.53 -2.75
C VAL A 116 8.33 10.24 -2.36
N VAL A 117 7.68 9.35 -1.58
CA VAL A 117 8.28 8.09 -1.13
C VAL A 117 8.47 7.15 -2.32
N GLY A 118 7.51 7.09 -3.24
CA GLY A 118 7.61 6.34 -4.48
C GLY A 118 8.78 6.79 -5.35
N ALA A 119 8.95 8.10 -5.52
CA ALA A 119 10.09 8.68 -6.23
C ALA A 119 11.43 8.33 -5.56
N LEU A 120 11.51 8.42 -4.22
CA LEU A 120 12.71 8.05 -3.47
C LEU A 120 13.07 6.57 -3.63
N LEU A 121 12.08 5.67 -3.55
CA LEU A 121 12.28 4.23 -3.76
C LEU A 121 12.74 3.96 -5.19
N ALA A 122 12.13 4.61 -6.19
CA ALA A 122 12.50 4.46 -7.58
C ALA A 122 13.95 4.91 -7.86
N VAL A 123 14.39 6.01 -7.24
CA VAL A 123 15.77 6.52 -7.36
C VAL A 123 16.77 5.61 -6.65
N ALA A 124 16.44 5.11 -5.46
CA ALA A 124 17.37 4.31 -4.66
C ALA A 124 17.44 2.83 -5.09
N TYR A 125 16.33 2.26 -5.56
CA TYR A 125 16.16 0.81 -5.78
C TYR A 125 15.54 0.44 -7.13
N GLY A 126 15.26 1.41 -8.01
CA GLY A 126 14.62 1.20 -9.30
C GLY A 126 13.09 1.20 -9.22
N SER A 127 12.41 1.33 -10.37
CA SER A 127 10.95 1.54 -10.47
C SER A 127 10.08 0.40 -9.94
N THR A 128 10.65 -0.77 -9.69
CA THR A 128 9.98 -1.94 -9.08
C THR A 128 10.68 -2.40 -7.81
N GLY A 129 11.55 -1.56 -7.23
CA GLY A 129 12.36 -1.92 -6.07
C GLY A 129 11.50 -2.07 -4.82
N GLU A 130 11.57 -3.23 -4.17
CA GLU A 130 11.02 -3.46 -2.85
C GLU A 130 12.15 -3.36 -1.81
N HIS A 131 11.92 -2.61 -0.73
CA HIS A 131 12.88 -2.49 0.35
C HIS A 131 12.21 -2.49 1.71
N VAL A 132 12.75 -3.29 2.63
CA VAL A 132 12.25 -3.40 4.00
C VAL A 132 13.12 -2.54 4.91
N ILE A 133 12.55 -1.45 5.44
CA ILE A 133 13.20 -0.66 6.49
C ILE A 133 12.96 -1.36 7.84
N THR A 134 14.03 -1.86 8.44
CA THR A 134 13.97 -2.56 9.72
C THR A 134 13.97 -1.57 10.91
N PRO A 135 13.60 -2.02 12.12
CA PRO A 135 13.75 -1.19 13.32
C PRO A 135 15.18 -0.70 13.55
N ASP A 136 16.18 -1.47 13.12
CA ASP A 136 17.60 -1.10 13.27
C ASP A 136 17.98 0.02 12.33
N ASP A 137 17.49 -0.01 11.09
CA ASP A 137 17.65 1.09 10.13
C ASP A 137 17.02 2.38 10.68
N VAL A 138 15.84 2.29 11.28
CA VAL A 138 15.17 3.44 11.93
C VAL A 138 16.00 3.97 13.11
N ARG A 139 16.53 3.07 13.96
CA ARG A 139 17.36 3.46 15.10
C ARG A 139 18.66 4.12 14.65
N TRP A 140 19.37 3.50 13.71
CA TRP A 140 20.59 4.03 13.12
C TRP A 140 20.33 5.39 12.47
N ALA A 141 19.26 5.52 11.68
CA ALA A 141 18.89 6.78 11.07
C ALA A 141 18.63 7.83 12.15
N LYS A 142 17.85 7.55 13.20
CA LYS A 142 17.62 8.53 14.28
C LYS A 142 18.90 8.97 15.00
N ALA A 143 19.85 8.04 15.18
CA ALA A 143 21.12 8.32 15.83
C ALA A 143 22.15 9.02 14.91
N SER A 144 21.94 8.97 13.59
CA SER A 144 22.92 9.43 12.59
C SER A 144 22.39 10.62 11.79
N GLY A 145 23.17 11.71 11.76
CA GLY A 145 22.87 12.94 11.02
C GLY A 145 22.04 13.97 11.80
N GLY A 146 21.66 15.06 11.12
CA GLY A 146 20.82 16.11 11.65
C GLY A 146 19.31 15.78 11.59
N PRO A 147 18.45 16.69 12.07
CA PRO A 147 17.00 16.53 11.96
C PRO A 147 16.60 16.37 10.49
N PHE A 148 15.67 15.45 10.23
CA PHE A 148 15.09 15.28 8.90
C PHE A 148 14.24 16.48 8.53
N ARG A 149 14.43 16.97 7.30
CA ARG A 149 13.69 18.09 6.73
C ARG A 149 13.21 17.72 5.33
N ALA A 150 12.00 18.16 5.00
CA ALA A 150 11.44 18.21 3.67
C ALA A 150 11.23 19.68 3.31
N ILE A 151 11.73 20.12 2.15
CA ILE A 151 11.70 21.52 1.71
C ILE A 151 11.16 21.55 0.29
N ASP A 152 10.01 22.20 0.10
CA ASP A 152 9.43 22.42 -1.22
C ASP A 152 10.24 23.47 -1.98
N ARG A 153 10.49 23.21 -3.27
CA ARG A 153 11.26 24.10 -4.15
C ARG A 153 10.34 24.78 -5.18
N PRO A 154 10.72 25.97 -5.69
CA PRO A 154 9.88 26.73 -6.63
C PRO A 154 9.58 26.00 -7.94
N ASP A 155 10.44 25.07 -8.36
CA ASP A 155 10.27 24.23 -9.55
C ASP A 155 9.30 23.04 -9.34
N GLY A 156 8.71 22.93 -8.13
CA GLY A 156 7.82 21.84 -7.75
C GLY A 156 8.53 20.58 -7.24
N SER A 157 9.86 20.56 -7.21
CA SER A 157 10.61 19.46 -6.59
C SER A 157 10.66 19.58 -5.06
N VAL A 158 10.95 18.48 -4.37
CA VAL A 158 11.09 18.44 -2.90
C VAL A 158 12.47 17.93 -2.51
N LEU A 159 13.18 18.67 -1.65
CA LEU A 159 14.46 18.26 -1.09
C LEU A 159 14.26 17.55 0.26
N PHE A 160 14.74 16.31 0.36
CA PHE A 160 14.87 15.58 1.63
C PHE A 160 16.29 15.64 2.13
N THR A 161 16.48 16.08 3.38
CA THR A 161 17.83 16.24 3.91
C THR A 161 17.93 16.04 5.41
N LYS A 162 19.06 15.46 5.80
CA LYS A 162 19.56 15.38 7.19
C LYS A 162 20.93 16.03 7.34
N ALA A 163 21.46 16.63 6.27
CA ALA A 163 22.80 17.18 6.21
C ALA A 163 22.90 18.55 6.90
N HIS A 164 21.79 19.28 7.02
CA HIS A 164 21.82 20.65 7.51
C HIS A 164 21.64 20.74 9.03
N ARG A 165 22.46 21.60 9.64
CA ARG A 165 22.21 22.16 10.96
C ARG A 165 21.00 23.10 10.94
N HIS A 166 20.41 23.36 12.11
CA HIS A 166 19.25 24.26 12.25
C HIS A 166 19.53 25.71 11.82
N ASP A 167 20.78 26.13 11.81
CA ASP A 167 21.27 27.47 11.46
C ASP A 167 22.00 27.49 10.10
N CYS A 168 21.84 26.45 9.27
CA CYS A 168 22.52 26.38 7.99
C CYS A 168 21.99 27.47 7.03
N PRO A 169 22.86 28.38 6.52
CA PRO A 169 22.43 29.49 5.65
C PRO A 169 21.90 29.00 4.29
N LEU A 170 22.24 27.77 3.90
CA LEU A 170 21.78 27.16 2.64
C LEU A 170 20.38 26.57 2.72
N LEU A 171 19.77 26.49 3.91
CA LEU A 171 18.39 26.01 4.09
C LEU A 171 17.33 27.00 3.56
N THR A 172 17.67 28.29 3.47
CA THR A 172 16.71 29.37 3.13
C THR A 172 17.04 30.09 1.83
N SER A 173 18.27 29.95 1.32
CA SER A 173 18.55 30.31 -0.08
C SER A 173 17.78 29.34 -0.96
N GLU A 174 17.24 29.81 -2.08
CA GLU A 174 16.39 29.11 -3.08
C GLU A 174 17.13 27.93 -3.80
N CYS A 175 17.97 27.20 -3.07
CA CYS A 175 19.21 26.62 -3.52
C CYS A 175 18.99 25.37 -4.38
N GLU A 176 19.36 25.51 -5.66
CA GLU A 176 19.81 24.41 -6.52
C GLU A 176 21.12 23.77 -6.02
N ILE A 177 21.81 24.41 -5.07
CA ILE A 177 23.15 24.00 -4.66
C ILE A 177 23.08 23.12 -3.41
N PRO A 178 23.47 21.83 -3.50
CA PRO A 178 23.53 20.95 -2.34
C PRO A 178 24.59 21.41 -1.33
N CYS A 179 24.34 21.12 -0.05
CA CYS A 179 25.24 21.39 1.06
C CYS A 179 26.19 20.21 1.28
N ASP A 180 27.47 20.49 1.55
CA ASP A 180 28.52 19.48 1.80
C ASP A 180 28.46 18.84 3.21
N GLY A 181 27.44 19.16 4.01
CA GLY A 181 27.32 18.75 5.41
C GLY A 181 28.15 19.58 6.40
N ARG A 182 28.96 20.54 5.93
CA ARG A 182 29.62 21.59 6.74
C ARG A 182 28.97 22.95 6.57
N CYS A 183 27.78 23.00 5.98
CA CYS A 183 27.04 24.22 5.66
C CYS A 183 27.77 25.11 4.62
N GLN A 184 28.57 24.50 3.75
CA GLN A 184 29.19 25.18 2.60
C GLN A 184 28.54 24.70 1.29
N ALA A 185 28.46 25.60 0.32
CA ALA A 185 27.91 25.29 -1.00
C ALA A 185 28.86 24.34 -1.72
N VAL A 186 28.36 23.19 -2.21
CA VAL A 186 29.13 22.32 -3.09
C VAL A 186 29.35 23.08 -4.39
N GLN A 187 30.61 23.44 -4.70
CA GLN A 187 30.92 24.03 -6.00
C GLN A 187 30.59 23.01 -7.09
N ALA A 188 29.69 23.36 -8.02
CA ALA A 188 29.45 22.57 -9.21
C ALA A 188 30.77 22.52 -10.00
N GLY A 189 31.51 21.41 -9.88
CA GLY A 189 32.67 21.15 -10.72
C GLY A 189 32.22 21.16 -12.17
N ALA A 190 32.87 21.98 -12.99
CA ALA A 190 32.74 21.94 -14.45
C ALA A 190 32.80 20.48 -14.91
N GLY A 191 31.80 20.09 -15.72
CA GLY A 191 31.70 18.72 -16.22
C GLY A 191 33.01 18.25 -16.84
N ASP A 192 33.40 17.03 -16.51
CA ASP A 192 34.44 16.31 -17.22
C ASP A 192 33.85 15.87 -18.57
N PRO A 193 34.33 16.37 -19.72
CA PRO A 193 33.88 15.90 -21.02
C PRO A 193 34.84 14.79 -21.47
N ALA A 194 34.65 13.56 -21.01
CA ALA A 194 35.21 12.38 -21.67
C ALA A 194 34.64 11.09 -21.10
N MET A 195 33.67 10.49 -21.79
CA MET A 195 33.65 9.03 -21.96
C MET A 195 33.48 8.75 -23.44
N THR A 196 34.60 8.36 -24.07
CA THR A 196 34.63 7.47 -25.24
C THR A 196 34.05 6.11 -24.89
#